data_AF-A0A518C2Q8-F1
#
_entry.id   AF-A0A518C2Q8-F1
#
_cell.length_a   1.000
_cell.length_b   1.000
_cell.length_c   1.000
_cell.angle_alpha   90.00
_cell.angle_beta   90.00
_cell.angle_gamma   90.00
#
_symmetry.space_group_name_H-M   'P 1'
#
loop_
_entity.id
_entity.type
_entity.pdbx_description
1 polymer ?
#
loop_
_entity_poly.entity_id
_entity_poly.type
_entity_poly.pdbx_seq_one_letter_code
_entity_poly.pdbx_strand_id
1 'polypeptide(L)'
;MVGLKANNSLSGKTLWERRELLRSQANVRFVDPEQFCALAVSCRKITRADESAAGLKGLFSEDDGLTYYVEEETLDKYRDGADVPDTSLELV
;
A
#
# COMPACT_ATOMS: atom_id res chain seq x y z
N MET A 1 -24.53 -2.73 17.87
CA MET A 1 -24.24 -1.63 16.92
C MET A 1 -23.16 -0.75 17.52
N VAL A 2 -21.89 -1.00 17.20
CA VAL A 2 -20.78 -0.16 17.67
C VAL A 2 -20.54 0.88 16.57
N GLY A 3 -21.13 2.06 16.75
CA GLY A 3 -20.85 3.19 15.88
C GLY A 3 -19.40 3.59 16.06
N LEU A 4 -18.56 3.36 15.04
CA LEU A 4 -17.25 3.98 14.97
C LEU A 4 -17.44 5.48 14.82
N LYS A 5 -17.38 6.17 15.96
CA LYS A 5 -17.28 7.62 16.07
C LYS A 5 -16.07 8.03 15.24
N ALA A 6 -16.32 8.70 14.11
CA ALA A 6 -15.30 9.32 13.28
C ALA A 6 -14.50 10.29 14.18
N ASN A 7 -13.37 9.81 14.70
CA ASN A 7 -12.44 10.63 15.42
C ASN A 7 -11.83 11.60 14.42
N ASN A 8 -12.34 12.83 14.45
CA ASN A 8 -11.91 14.01 13.72
C ASN A 8 -10.45 14.44 14.07
N SER A 9 -9.60 13.51 14.53
CA SER A 9 -8.21 13.74 14.94
C SER A 9 -7.20 13.52 13.80
N LEU A 10 -7.67 13.18 12.59
CA LEU A 10 -6.83 13.05 11.41
C LEU A 10 -6.78 14.33 10.58
N SER A 11 -7.73 15.26 10.69
CA SER A 11 -7.87 16.42 9.78
C SER A 11 -6.75 17.47 9.86
N GLY A 12 -5.84 17.39 10.83
CA GLY A 12 -4.74 18.35 11.01
C GLY A 12 -3.32 17.78 10.86
N LYS A 13 -3.18 16.49 10.53
CA LYS A 13 -1.86 15.84 10.41
C LYS A 13 -1.39 15.86 8.96
N THR A 14 -0.12 16.16 8.77
CA THR A 14 0.52 16.13 7.45
C THR A 14 0.50 14.70 6.87
N LEU A 15 0.52 14.57 5.54
CA LEU A 15 0.51 13.27 4.84
C LEU A 15 1.60 12.31 5.37
N TRP A 16 2.74 12.90 5.72
CA TRP A 16 3.89 12.22 6.34
C TRP A 16 3.56 11.62 7.72
N GLU A 17 2.92 12.38 8.62
CA GLU A 17 2.55 11.88 9.96
C GLU A 17 1.54 10.73 9.91
N ARG A 18 0.61 10.75 8.95
CA ARG A 18 -0.31 9.61 8.76
C ARG A 18 0.44 8.38 8.29
N ARG A 19 1.40 8.55 7.36
CA ARG A 19 2.28 7.46 6.90
C ARG A 19 3.12 6.87 8.03
N GLU A 20 3.70 7.70 8.90
CA GLU A 20 4.46 7.20 10.06
C GLU A 20 3.57 6.44 11.04
N LEU A 21 2.37 6.94 11.33
CA LEU A 21 1.43 6.23 12.21
C LEU A 21 1.03 4.86 11.65
N LEU A 22 0.76 4.79 10.34
CA LEU A 22 0.49 3.52 9.67
C LEU A 22 1.71 2.60 9.71
N ARG A 23 2.91 3.12 9.46
CA ARG A 23 4.16 2.34 9.51
C ARG A 23 4.48 1.84 10.92
N SER A 24 4.00 2.52 11.95
CA SER A 24 4.15 2.12 13.35
C SER A 24 3.19 1.00 13.75
N GLN A 25 2.17 0.69 12.94
CA GLN A 25 1.27 -0.44 13.19
C GLN A 25 1.93 -1.76 12.83
N ALA A 26 1.89 -2.73 13.76
CA ALA A 26 2.49 -4.06 13.56
C ALA A 26 1.84 -4.87 12.43
N ASN A 27 0.60 -4.55 12.10
CA ASN A 27 -0.20 -5.19 11.05
C ASN A 27 -0.05 -4.51 9.68
N VAL A 28 0.87 -3.56 9.52
CA VAL A 28 1.05 -2.80 8.28
C VAL A 28 2.39 -3.13 7.62
N ARG A 29 2.35 -3.40 6.32
CA ARG A 29 3.52 -3.70 5.48
C ARG A 29 3.52 -2.77 4.27
N PHE A 30 4.62 -2.04 4.08
CA PHE A 30 4.85 -1.32 2.83
C PHE A 30 5.52 -2.29 1.85
N VAL A 31 4.97 -2.40 0.65
CA VAL A 31 5.42 -3.32 -0.39
C VAL A 31 5.60 -2.59 -1.71
N ASP A 32 6.49 -3.12 -2.53
CA ASP A 32 6.75 -2.66 -3.89
C ASP A 32 5.54 -2.88 -4.81
N PRO A 33 5.41 -2.13 -5.92
CA PRO A 33 4.33 -2.30 -6.88
C PRO A 33 4.26 -3.73 -7.46
N GLU A 34 5.40 -4.39 -7.69
CA GLU A 34 5.44 -5.77 -8.14
C GLU A 34 4.83 -6.73 -7.09
N GLN A 35 5.28 -6.63 -5.83
CA GLN A 35 4.72 -7.42 -4.73
C GLN A 35 3.23 -7.10 -4.50
N PHE A 36 2.84 -5.84 -4.62
CA PHE A 36 1.44 -5.43 -4.51
C PHE A 36 0.57 -6.04 -5.60
N CYS A 37 1.03 -6.01 -6.85
CA CYS A 37 0.37 -6.68 -7.97
C CYS A 37 0.32 -8.20 -7.76
N ALA A 38 1.42 -8.82 -7.33
CA ALA A 38 1.48 -10.25 -7.03
C ALA A 38 0.48 -10.65 -5.93
N LEU A 39 0.33 -9.82 -4.89
CA LEU A 39 -0.67 -9.99 -3.83
C LEU A 39 -2.09 -9.77 -4.38
N ALA A 40 -2.31 -8.77 -5.24
CA ALA A 40 -3.59 -8.45 -5.85
C ALA A 40 -4.12 -9.56 -6.76
N VAL A 41 -3.22 -10.26 -7.46
CA VAL A 41 -3.57 -11.41 -8.33
C VAL A 41 -3.45 -12.75 -7.60
N SER A 42 -2.90 -12.75 -6.39
CA SER A 42 -2.93 -13.93 -5.54
C SER A 42 -4.39 -14.23 -5.22
N CYS A 43 -4.83 -15.49 -5.39
CA CYS A 43 -6.19 -15.93 -5.07
C CYS A 43 -6.55 -15.86 -3.57
N ARG A 44 -5.86 -15.02 -2.80
CA ARG A 44 -6.09 -14.76 -1.38
C ARG A 44 -7.33 -13.91 -1.20
N LYS A 45 -7.91 -13.97 0.01
CA LYS A 45 -8.99 -13.07 0.42
C LYS A 45 -8.41 -11.71 0.76
N ILE A 46 -8.27 -10.88 -0.26
CA ILE A 46 -7.83 -9.50 -0.14
C ILE A 46 -9.00 -8.52 -0.25
N THR A 47 -9.03 -7.54 0.64
CA THR A 47 -10.01 -6.47 0.68
C THR A 47 -9.32 -5.14 0.39
N ARG A 48 -9.99 -4.24 -0.35
CA ARG A 48 -9.45 -2.90 -0.58
C ARG A 48 -9.41 -2.10 0.71
N ALA A 49 -8.24 -1.57 1.02
CA ALA A 49 -7.97 -0.73 2.18
C ALA A 49 -7.18 0.52 1.74
N ASP A 50 -7.59 1.13 0.62
CA ASP A 50 -6.91 2.31 0.11
C ASP A 50 -7.05 3.55 1.01
N GLU A 51 -5.94 4.25 1.18
CA GLU A 51 -5.83 5.47 1.99
C GLU A 51 -5.51 6.62 1.03
N SER A 52 -6.52 7.08 0.27
CA SER A 52 -6.39 8.25 -0.62
C SER A 52 -5.96 9.50 0.14
N ALA A 53 -6.29 9.58 1.43
CA ALA A 53 -5.88 10.65 2.33
C ALA A 53 -4.37 10.67 2.62
N ALA A 54 -3.62 9.65 2.21
CA ALA A 54 -2.16 9.52 2.32
C ALA A 54 -1.48 9.23 0.95
N GLY A 55 -2.24 9.21 -0.15
CA GLY A 55 -1.75 8.83 -1.47
C GLY A 55 -1.26 7.38 -1.54
N LEU A 56 -1.92 6.48 -0.80
CA LEU A 56 -1.54 5.07 -0.71
C LEU A 56 -2.66 4.16 -1.21
N LYS A 57 -2.30 3.15 -1.99
CA LYS A 57 -3.17 2.02 -2.30
C LYS A 57 -2.91 0.91 -1.29
N GLY A 58 -3.98 0.39 -0.71
CA GLY A 58 -3.91 -0.62 0.35
C GLY A 58 -4.69 -1.88 0.00
N LEU A 59 -4.13 -3.02 0.34
CA LEU A 59 -4.75 -4.33 0.27
C LEU A 59 -4.67 -4.98 1.65
N PHE A 60 -5.80 -5.29 2.24
CA PHE A 60 -5.88 -6.04 3.49
C PHE A 60 -6.04 -7.53 3.20
N SER A 61 -5.10 -8.37 3.63
CA SER A 61 -5.22 -9.83 3.58
C SER A 61 -5.94 -10.29 4.84
N GLU A 62 -7.14 -10.87 4.67
CA GLU A 62 -7.89 -11.47 5.79
C GLU A 62 -7.23 -12.76 6.29
N ASP A 63 -6.45 -13.42 5.44
CA ASP A 63 -5.74 -14.66 5.75
C ASP A 63 -4.64 -14.44 6.80
N ASP A 64 -3.83 -13.38 6.62
CA ASP A 64 -2.71 -13.04 7.49
C ASP A 64 -3.05 -11.95 8.52
N GLY A 65 -4.19 -11.26 8.36
CA GLY A 65 -4.55 -10.08 9.15
C GLY A 65 -3.63 -8.88 8.90
N LEU A 66 -2.97 -8.82 7.76
CA LEU A 66 -1.99 -7.80 7.39
C LEU A 66 -2.53 -6.85 6.33
N THR A 67 -2.22 -5.56 6.47
CA THR A 67 -2.51 -4.53 5.47
C THR A 67 -1.23 -4.17 4.71
N TYR A 68 -1.25 -4.41 3.41
CA TYR A 68 -0.17 -4.09 2.49
C TYR A 68 -0.46 -2.75 1.81
N TYR A 69 0.44 -1.79 1.94
CA TYR A 69 0.34 -0.50 1.25
C TYR A 69 1.42 -0.36 0.18
N VAL A 70 1.03 0.23 -0.94
CA VAL A 70 1.92 0.72 -2.00
C VAL A 70 1.62 2.20 -2.25
N GLU A 71 2.64 2.95 -2.61
CA GLU A 71 2.47 4.35 -3.00
C GLU A 71 1.82 4.45 -4.37
N GLU A 72 0.78 5.28 -4.50
CA GLU A 72 0.05 5.43 -5.77
C GLU A 72 0.96 5.95 -6.89
N GLU A 73 1.86 6.88 -6.58
CA GLU A 73 2.85 7.40 -7.54
C GLU A 73 3.80 6.30 -8.04
N THR A 74 4.28 5.42 -7.15
CA THR A 74 5.17 4.32 -7.51
C THR A 74 4.44 3.28 -8.36
N LEU A 75 3.18 2.99 -8.03
CA LEU A 75 2.35 2.07 -8.80
C LEU A 75 2.02 2.63 -10.20
N ASP A 76 1.77 3.93 -10.31
CA ASP A 76 1.51 4.60 -11.58
C ASP A 76 2.75 4.60 -12.48
N LYS A 77 3.93 4.91 -11.93
CA LYS A 77 5.23 4.79 -12.63
C LYS A 77 5.52 3.37 -13.10
N TYR A 78 5.22 2.37 -12.27
CA TYR A 78 5.36 0.95 -12.64
C TYR A 78 4.41 0.57 -13.77
N ARG A 79 3.18 1.05 -13.75
CA ARG A 79 2.19 0.84 -14.83
C ARG A 79 2.60 1.52 -16.14
N ASP A 80 3.20 2.70 -16.06
CA ASP A 80 3.70 3.43 -17.23
C ASP A 80 4.89 2.72 -17.91
N GLY A 81 5.48 1.72 -17.25
CA GLY A 81 6.63 0.96 -17.77
C GLY A 81 7.95 1.72 -17.66
N ALA A 82 7.98 2.80 -16.87
CA ALA A 82 9.19 3.58 -16.61
C ALA A 82 10.20 2.87 -15.69
N ASP A 83 9.79 1.77 -15.06
CA ASP A 83 10.63 0.89 -14.25
C ASP A 83 10.69 -0.50 -14.91
N VAL A 84 11.25 -0.57 -16.11
CA VAL A 84 11.96 -1.80 -16.51
C VAL A 84 13.29 -1.74 -15.76
N PRO A 85 13.53 -2.61 -14.75
CA PRO A 85 14.91 -2.86 -14.38
C PRO A 85 15.57 -3.39 -15.64
N ASP A 86 16.59 -2.66 -16.11
CA ASP A 86 17.48 -3.07 -17.18
C ASP A 86 18.08 -4.44 -16.78
N THR A 87 17.37 -5.51 -17.12
CA THR A 87 17.72 -6.91 -16.79
C THR A 87 18.32 -7.57 -18.02
N SER A 88 19.06 -6.81 -18.81
CA SER A 88 19.80 -7.33 -19.95
C SER A 88 20.91 -6.37 -20.31
N LEU A 89 22.04 -6.49 -19.62
CA LEU A 89 23.40 -6.44 -20.21
C LEU A 89 24.44 -6.80 -19.14
N GLU A 90 24.39 -8.05 -18.63
CA GLU A 90 25.66 -8.72 -18.32
C GLU A 90 26.31 -9.04 -19.69
N LEU A 91 27.27 -8.21 -20.07
CA LEU A 91 28.12 -8.45 -21.23
C LEU A 91 29.20 -9.47 -20.82
N VAL A 92 29.05 -10.71 -21.31
CA VAL A 92 30.08 -11.76 -21.29
C VAL A 92 31.23 -11.39 -22.21
#